data_AF-A0A0C9U5T3-F1
#
_entry.id   AF-A0A0C9U5T3-F1
#
_cell.length_a   1.000
_cell.length_b   1.000
_cell.length_c   1.000
_cell.angle_alpha   90.00
_cell.angle_beta   90.00
_cell.angle_gamma   90.00
#
_symmetry.space_group_name_H-M   'P 1'
#
loop_
_entity.id
_entity.type
_entity.pdbx_description
1 polymer ?
#
loop_
_entity_poly.entity_id
_entity_poly.type
_entity_poly.pdbx_seq_one_letter_code
_entity_poly.pdbx_strand_id
1 'polypeptide(L)'
;MLPLEHPDEPHATAHGSQTGPRQDKNQTDKASEHIKSLREEHDCVEMLENIKEDLSSAQIALERTTKDLQATEKVLGLSGAEAKACLKALKGNEFLRHHMNARALKNRIRLKLISQKFEQQWLEHAYQEKDHTQTKALPKGGTKSISVLVPKYNHLVELMRDLKQHTKAPAHARLPPLLKPQKLFRLDVDDDIWNDDGLGDDDAESPPRWLAGQDVRDGIVALLIKDWGLEEMERIKAEEANAMFWLRYEVMWVQRAVLNSQNNPPLSYQFETHLHDLWILNEHWQKHMDCEGKRKWLWMTARDFGGAAPPKVYPVDEEDVLGDLCDQMEGDLLGSDGEVDVIDDTDELSSSVDGVDEEMDVVRSPVLPTFSGPIMTESSSMLPSSALATSINASALSLVVNPPPNPAAVIILQPRPKPKPRSVKRPTYK
;
A
#
# COMPACT_ATOMS: atom_id res chain seq x y z
N MET A 1 -5.90 -44.74 26.65
CA MET A 1 -5.53 -46.10 26.20
C MET A 1 -4.08 -46.04 25.71
N LEU A 2 -3.17 -46.49 26.59
CA LEU A 2 -1.78 -47.01 26.46
C LEU A 2 -0.90 -46.68 25.21
N PRO A 3 0.45 -46.58 25.36
CA PRO A 3 1.21 -45.86 26.41
C PRO A 3 2.47 -45.10 25.90
N LEU A 4 2.95 -44.15 26.71
CA LEU A 4 4.25 -43.48 26.61
C LEU A 4 5.42 -44.43 26.98
N GLU A 5 6.52 -44.37 26.24
CA GLU A 5 7.82 -44.93 26.64
C GLU A 5 8.83 -43.82 26.95
N HIS A 6 9.15 -43.70 28.24
CA HIS A 6 10.40 -43.15 28.77
C HIS A 6 11.38 -44.32 28.99
N PRO A 7 12.69 -44.10 28.88
CA PRO A 7 13.66 -44.90 29.62
C PRO A 7 14.47 -44.04 30.59
N ASP A 8 14.16 -44.24 31.88
CA ASP A 8 15.04 -44.59 32.99
C ASP A 8 16.40 -43.88 33.19
N GLU A 9 16.43 -43.00 34.19
CA GLU A 9 17.59 -42.76 35.07
C GLU A 9 17.80 -43.94 36.05
N PRO A 10 19.05 -44.32 36.36
CA PRO A 10 19.35 -45.03 37.59
C PRO A 10 20.23 -44.22 38.57
N HIS A 11 19.68 -43.97 39.76
CA HIS A 11 20.40 -44.00 41.05
C HIS A 11 20.94 -45.44 41.29
N ALA A 12 22.04 -45.79 41.96
CA ALA A 12 22.90 -45.15 42.95
C ALA A 12 24.20 -45.99 43.12
N THR A 13 25.09 -45.46 43.96
CA THR A 13 25.94 -46.18 44.96
C THR A 13 27.43 -46.26 44.67
N ALA A 14 28.17 -45.78 45.68
CA ALA A 14 29.61 -45.73 45.80
C ALA A 14 30.27 -47.07 46.18
N HIS A 15 31.60 -47.05 46.08
CA HIS A 15 32.64 -47.92 46.64
C HIS A 15 33.23 -49.01 45.74
N GLY A 16 34.57 -48.98 45.63
CA GLY A 16 35.37 -50.13 45.22
C GLY A 16 36.66 -49.75 44.49
N SER A 17 37.67 -49.30 45.23
CA SER A 17 39.05 -49.20 44.74
C SER A 17 39.58 -50.58 44.32
N GLN A 18 40.08 -50.72 43.09
CA GLN A 18 41.12 -51.70 42.80
C GLN A 18 41.99 -51.25 41.63
N THR A 19 43.26 -51.03 41.93
CA THR A 19 44.34 -50.61 41.05
C THR A 19 44.73 -51.76 40.11
N GLY A 20 44.40 -51.62 38.83
CA GLY A 20 44.96 -52.39 37.71
C GLY A 20 46.10 -51.64 36.99
N PRO A 21 46.97 -52.32 36.24
CA PRO A 21 48.31 -51.85 35.88
C PRO A 21 48.30 -50.66 34.90
N ARG A 22 49.08 -49.63 35.24
CA ARG A 22 49.32 -48.38 34.48
C ARG A 22 50.28 -48.60 33.29
N GLN A 23 49.86 -49.28 32.23
CA GLN A 23 50.62 -49.27 30.95
C GLN A 23 49.82 -48.88 29.70
N ASP A 24 48.52 -48.59 29.80
CA ASP A 24 47.64 -48.42 28.62
C ASP A 24 47.18 -46.97 28.33
N LYS A 25 47.59 -45.98 29.13
CA LYS A 25 47.18 -44.56 28.95
C LYS A 25 47.95 -43.85 27.83
N ASN A 26 49.24 -44.14 27.66
CA ASN A 26 50.03 -43.56 26.57
C ASN A 26 49.65 -44.10 25.19
N GLN A 27 49.00 -45.27 25.13
CA GLN A 27 48.59 -45.90 23.88
C GLN A 27 47.22 -45.41 23.42
N THR A 28 46.31 -45.14 24.37
CA THR A 28 45.01 -44.52 24.13
C THR A 28 45.13 -43.03 23.79
N ASP A 29 46.03 -42.28 24.42
CA ASP A 29 46.29 -40.87 24.08
C ASP A 29 46.94 -40.74 22.68
N LYS A 30 47.91 -41.60 22.33
CA LYS A 30 48.47 -41.66 20.96
C LYS A 30 47.45 -42.07 19.90
N ALA A 31 46.55 -43.00 20.22
CA ALA A 31 45.46 -43.37 19.32
C ALA A 31 44.48 -42.19 19.12
N SER A 32 44.21 -41.41 20.18
CA SER A 32 43.32 -40.25 20.11
C SER A 32 43.89 -39.10 19.27
N GLU A 33 45.20 -38.83 19.35
CA GLU A 33 45.85 -37.83 18.49
C GLU A 33 45.92 -38.29 17.03
N HIS A 34 46.17 -39.58 16.79
CA HIS A 34 46.18 -40.10 15.42
C HIS A 34 44.79 -40.03 14.78
N ILE A 35 43.72 -40.29 15.55
CA ILE A 35 42.33 -40.14 15.07
C ILE A 35 41.99 -38.67 14.80
N LYS A 36 42.49 -37.72 15.60
CA LYS A 36 42.32 -36.28 15.32
C LYS A 36 43.04 -35.85 14.05
N SER A 37 44.29 -36.27 13.88
CA SER A 37 45.08 -35.99 12.66
C SER A 37 44.42 -36.57 11.41
N LEU A 38 43.89 -37.80 11.47
CA LEU A 38 43.17 -38.41 10.35
C LEU A 38 41.84 -37.71 10.03
N ARG A 39 41.15 -37.18 11.05
CA ARG A 39 39.93 -36.39 10.86
C ARG A 39 40.24 -35.03 10.21
N GLU A 40 41.30 -34.37 10.63
CA GLU A 40 41.75 -33.11 10.00
C GLU A 40 42.17 -33.31 8.54
N GLU A 41 42.86 -34.42 8.22
CA GLU A 41 43.18 -34.77 6.83
C GLU A 41 41.91 -35.05 6.01
N HIS A 42 40.92 -35.75 6.56
CA HIS A 42 39.65 -36.03 5.90
C HIS A 42 38.85 -34.74 5.65
N ASP A 43 38.76 -33.85 6.63
CA ASP A 43 38.08 -32.55 6.50
C ASP A 43 38.78 -31.67 5.43
N CYS A 44 40.11 -31.76 5.31
CA CYS A 44 40.85 -31.07 4.23
C CYS A 44 40.55 -31.66 2.84
N VAL A 45 40.39 -32.97 2.74
CA VAL A 45 40.03 -33.64 1.46
C VAL A 45 38.60 -33.28 1.07
N GLU A 46 37.65 -33.30 2.00
CA GLU A 46 36.25 -32.92 1.76
C GLU A 46 36.14 -31.44 1.36
N MET A 47 36.91 -30.54 1.99
CA MET A 47 37.01 -29.15 1.57
C MET A 47 37.54 -29.00 0.13
N LEU A 48 38.56 -29.77 -0.24
CA LEU A 48 39.12 -29.75 -1.60
C LEU A 48 38.13 -30.28 -2.65
N GLU A 49 37.33 -31.28 -2.31
CA GLU A 49 36.27 -31.79 -3.18
C GLU A 49 35.17 -30.74 -3.38
N ASN A 50 34.72 -30.09 -2.31
CA ASN A 50 33.73 -29.00 -2.39
C ASN A 50 34.23 -27.82 -3.24
N ILE A 51 35.49 -27.40 -3.06
CA ILE A 51 36.09 -26.32 -3.89
C ILE A 51 36.14 -26.73 -5.36
N LYS A 52 36.46 -27.99 -5.66
CA LYS A 52 36.50 -28.51 -7.04
C LYS A 52 35.11 -28.54 -7.67
N GLU A 53 34.08 -28.92 -6.91
CA GLU A 53 32.69 -28.87 -7.35
C GLU A 53 32.25 -27.43 -7.64
N ASP A 54 32.52 -26.48 -6.74
CA ASP A 54 32.23 -25.06 -6.92
C ASP A 54 32.94 -24.48 -8.15
N LEU A 55 34.20 -24.84 -8.37
CA LEU A 55 34.98 -24.40 -9.53
C LEU A 55 34.37 -24.95 -10.84
N SER A 56 33.95 -26.22 -10.83
CA SER A 56 33.26 -26.82 -11.98
C SER A 56 31.90 -26.16 -12.25
N SER A 57 31.15 -25.85 -11.19
CA SER A 57 29.87 -25.15 -11.26
C SER A 57 30.05 -23.73 -11.84
N ALA A 58 31.05 -22.99 -11.36
CA ALA A 58 31.39 -21.66 -11.85
C ALA A 58 31.82 -21.67 -13.33
N GLN A 59 32.59 -22.67 -13.76
CA GLN A 59 32.98 -22.85 -15.16
C GLN A 59 31.76 -23.09 -16.07
N ILE A 60 30.84 -23.97 -15.64
CA ILE A 60 29.59 -24.23 -16.38
C ILE A 60 28.73 -22.96 -16.45
N ALA A 61 28.63 -22.19 -15.36
CA ALA A 61 27.91 -20.92 -15.35
C ALA A 61 28.53 -19.88 -16.31
N LEU A 62 29.87 -19.79 -16.34
CA LEU A 62 30.60 -18.94 -17.28
C LEU A 62 30.36 -19.35 -18.74
N GLU A 63 30.39 -20.66 -19.03
CA GLU A 63 30.13 -21.16 -20.38
C GLU A 63 28.68 -20.91 -20.83
N ARG A 64 27.71 -21.03 -19.90
CA ARG A 64 26.30 -20.69 -20.19
C ARG A 64 26.14 -19.20 -20.48
N THR A 65 26.63 -18.33 -19.60
CA THR A 65 26.53 -16.87 -19.77
C THR A 65 27.24 -16.39 -21.04
N THR A 66 28.38 -16.96 -21.40
CA THR A 66 29.08 -16.62 -22.66
C THR A 66 28.31 -17.08 -23.90
N LYS A 67 27.69 -18.26 -23.88
CA LYS A 67 26.79 -18.72 -24.96
C LYS A 67 25.56 -17.83 -25.10
N ASP A 68 24.95 -17.43 -24.00
CA ASP A 68 23.80 -16.53 -23.99
C ASP A 68 24.17 -15.13 -24.53
N LEU A 69 25.34 -14.61 -24.14
CA LEU A 69 25.88 -13.35 -24.69
C LEU A 69 26.12 -13.46 -26.20
N GLN A 70 26.69 -14.57 -26.69
CA GLN A 70 26.90 -14.76 -28.12
C GLN A 70 25.59 -14.92 -28.89
N ALA A 71 24.59 -15.60 -28.30
CA ALA A 71 23.27 -15.75 -28.91
C ALA A 71 22.55 -14.39 -29.01
N THR A 72 22.56 -13.60 -27.94
CA THR A 72 21.99 -12.25 -27.93
C THR A 72 22.72 -11.30 -28.88
N GLU A 73 24.06 -11.37 -28.95
CA GLU A 73 24.87 -10.60 -29.93
C GLU A 73 24.45 -10.91 -31.38
N LYS A 74 24.21 -12.19 -31.69
CA LYS A 74 23.72 -12.60 -33.02
C LYS A 74 22.30 -12.11 -33.30
N VAL A 75 21.39 -12.23 -32.32
CA VAL A 75 19.99 -11.79 -32.46
C VAL A 75 19.89 -10.29 -32.70
N LEU A 76 20.71 -9.49 -32.02
CA LEU A 76 20.75 -8.03 -32.16
C LEU A 76 21.52 -7.55 -33.41
N GLY A 77 22.04 -8.47 -34.24
CA GLY A 77 22.84 -8.11 -35.42
C GLY A 77 24.19 -7.47 -35.08
N LEU A 78 24.66 -7.60 -33.84
CA LEU A 78 25.93 -7.03 -33.36
C LEU A 78 27.15 -7.92 -33.66
N SER A 79 26.93 -9.03 -34.37
CA SER A 79 27.96 -9.98 -34.79
C SER A 79 28.85 -9.39 -35.90
N GLY A 80 29.85 -8.59 -35.52
CA GLY A 80 30.85 -8.06 -36.43
C GLY A 80 31.85 -7.11 -35.78
N ALA A 81 33.06 -7.00 -36.34
CA ALA A 81 34.07 -6.06 -35.84
C ALA A 81 33.59 -4.59 -35.94
N GLU A 82 32.80 -4.28 -36.98
CA GLU A 82 32.22 -2.96 -37.22
C GLU A 82 31.13 -2.61 -36.20
N ALA A 83 30.19 -3.53 -35.94
CA ALA A 83 29.16 -3.34 -34.91
C ALA A 83 29.78 -3.17 -33.51
N LYS A 84 30.86 -3.91 -33.21
CA LYS A 84 31.64 -3.76 -31.96
C LYS A 84 32.35 -2.41 -31.88
N ALA A 85 32.89 -1.91 -32.99
CA ALA A 85 33.51 -0.59 -33.05
C ALA A 85 32.46 0.52 -32.86
N CYS A 86 31.30 0.41 -33.52
CA CYS A 86 30.17 1.32 -33.33
C CYS A 86 29.68 1.33 -31.88
N LEU A 87 29.53 0.16 -31.25
CA LEU A 87 29.13 0.06 -29.84
C LEU A 87 30.19 0.69 -28.91
N LYS A 88 31.48 0.49 -29.19
CA LYS A 88 32.56 1.13 -28.43
C LYS A 88 32.54 2.66 -28.57
N ALA A 89 32.26 3.17 -29.77
CA ALA A 89 32.06 4.60 -30.00
C ALA A 89 30.83 5.14 -29.26
N LEU A 90 29.71 4.39 -29.29
CA LEU A 90 28.47 4.74 -28.59
C LEU A 90 28.65 4.77 -27.07
N LYS A 91 29.43 3.82 -26.52
CA LYS A 91 29.80 3.77 -25.09
C LYS A 91 30.61 4.99 -24.66
N GLY A 92 31.35 5.60 -25.58
CA GLY A 92 32.10 6.84 -25.35
C GLY A 92 31.23 8.11 -25.38
N ASN A 93 29.96 8.02 -25.79
CA ASN A 93 29.07 9.17 -25.83
C ASN A 93 28.58 9.52 -24.42
N GLU A 94 29.08 10.64 -23.89
CA GLU A 94 28.72 11.16 -22.57
C GLU A 94 27.20 11.40 -22.45
N PHE A 95 26.55 11.90 -23.50
CA PHE A 95 25.11 12.17 -23.49
C PHE A 95 24.31 10.89 -23.25
N LEU A 96 24.65 9.81 -23.96
CA LEU A 96 23.97 8.53 -23.82
C LEU A 96 24.22 7.92 -22.44
N ARG A 97 25.43 8.07 -21.89
CA ARG A 97 25.74 7.62 -20.53
C ARG A 97 24.89 8.36 -19.50
N HIS A 98 24.78 9.68 -19.58
CA HIS A 98 23.93 10.46 -18.68
C HIS A 98 22.46 10.11 -18.84
N HIS A 99 21.99 9.88 -20.07
CA HIS A 99 20.62 9.46 -20.39
C HIS A 99 20.26 8.11 -19.76
N MET A 100 21.11 7.09 -19.94
CA MET A 100 20.91 5.76 -19.36
C MET A 100 20.95 5.79 -17.83
N ASN A 101 21.88 6.56 -17.26
CA ASN A 101 21.97 6.75 -15.81
C ASN A 101 20.73 7.48 -15.25
N ALA A 102 20.22 8.49 -15.96
CA ALA A 102 19.01 9.20 -15.57
C ALA A 102 17.79 8.28 -15.61
N ARG A 103 17.66 7.43 -16.63
CA ARG A 103 16.61 6.39 -16.73
C ARG A 103 16.67 5.42 -15.55
N ALA A 104 17.86 4.91 -15.23
CA ALA A 104 18.06 4.00 -14.10
C ALA A 104 17.72 4.66 -12.75
N LEU A 105 18.15 5.91 -12.53
CA LEU A 105 17.81 6.66 -11.33
C LEU A 105 16.31 6.93 -11.21
N LYS A 106 15.66 7.30 -12.32
CA LYS A 106 14.21 7.52 -12.35
C LYS A 106 13.43 6.27 -11.97
N ASN A 107 13.80 5.11 -12.53
CA ASN A 107 13.21 3.83 -12.17
C ASN A 107 13.44 3.48 -10.68
N ARG A 108 14.63 3.74 -10.15
CA ARG A 108 14.92 3.55 -8.73
C ARG A 108 14.08 4.45 -7.83
N ILE A 109 13.87 5.71 -8.23
CA ILE A 109 13.00 6.65 -7.51
C ILE A 109 11.55 6.14 -7.52
N ARG A 110 11.03 5.71 -8.68
CA ARG A 110 9.69 5.11 -8.81
C ARG A 110 9.50 3.91 -7.90
N LEU A 111 10.42 2.95 -7.93
CA LEU A 111 10.34 1.74 -7.10
C LEU A 111 10.31 2.08 -5.61
N LYS A 112 11.13 3.03 -5.17
CA LYS A 112 11.13 3.50 -3.78
C LYS A 112 9.86 4.21 -3.38
N LEU A 113 9.32 5.05 -4.27
CA LEU A 113 8.04 5.74 -4.06
C LEU A 113 6.89 4.76 -3.91
N ILE A 114 6.84 3.74 -4.79
CA ILE A 114 5.85 2.67 -4.73
C ILE A 114 5.99 1.88 -3.42
N SER A 115 7.21 1.46 -3.06
CA SER A 115 7.48 0.76 -1.79
C SER A 115 7.03 1.57 -0.58
N GLN A 116 7.35 2.87 -0.57
CA GLN A 116 6.96 3.77 0.50
C GLN A 116 5.43 3.90 0.61
N LYS A 117 4.72 3.96 -0.52
CA LYS A 117 3.24 4.00 -0.52
C LYS A 117 2.66 2.74 0.09
N PHE A 118 3.16 1.57 -0.30
CA PHE A 118 2.71 0.29 0.26
C PHE A 118 3.02 0.19 1.75
N GLU A 119 4.21 0.61 2.17
CA GLU A 119 4.56 0.67 3.60
C GLU A 119 3.62 1.60 4.37
N GLN A 120 3.35 2.79 3.84
CA GLN A 120 2.43 3.74 4.48
C GLN A 120 1.02 3.17 4.59
N GLN A 121 0.48 2.62 3.50
CA GLN A 121 -0.86 2.02 3.50
C GLN A 121 -0.94 0.83 4.46
N TRP A 122 0.06 -0.03 4.45
CA TRP A 122 0.13 -1.18 5.35
C TRP A 122 0.20 -0.74 6.82
N LEU A 123 1.00 0.29 7.10
CA LEU A 123 1.05 0.92 8.41
C LEU A 123 -0.30 1.54 8.80
N GLU A 124 -0.97 2.28 7.92
CA GLU A 124 -2.31 2.85 8.17
C GLU A 124 -3.35 1.79 8.53
N HIS A 125 -3.37 0.65 7.82
CA HIS A 125 -4.24 -0.47 8.18
C HIS A 125 -3.88 -1.11 9.51
N ALA A 126 -2.58 -1.29 9.80
CA ALA A 126 -2.13 -1.80 11.10
C ALA A 126 -2.42 -0.80 12.25
N TYR A 127 -2.42 0.50 11.97
CA TYR A 127 -2.70 1.57 12.95
C TYR A 127 -4.17 1.71 13.31
N GLN A 128 -5.10 1.42 12.38
CA GLN A 128 -6.53 1.39 12.71
C GLN A 128 -6.86 0.37 13.80
N GLU A 129 -5.99 -0.62 14.02
CA GLU A 129 -6.22 -1.71 14.97
C GLU A 129 -5.60 -1.47 16.36
N LYS A 130 -4.57 -0.62 16.49
CA LYS A 130 -3.87 -0.36 17.77
C LYS A 130 -3.36 1.08 17.87
N ASP A 131 -3.82 1.79 18.90
CA ASP A 131 -3.17 3.02 19.40
C ASP A 131 -1.67 2.77 19.56
N HIS A 132 -0.79 3.72 19.19
CA HIS A 132 0.41 4.13 19.96
C HIS A 132 1.36 5.05 19.15
N THR A 133 1.99 5.96 19.89
CA THR A 133 2.84 7.08 19.44
C THR A 133 4.22 6.68 18.91
N GLN A 134 4.66 5.44 19.13
CA GLN A 134 6.03 4.98 18.85
C GLN A 134 6.34 4.81 17.36
N THR A 135 5.32 4.67 16.52
CA THR A 135 5.48 4.32 15.10
C THR A 135 5.45 5.54 14.15
N LYS A 136 5.15 6.75 14.67
CA LYS A 136 5.20 8.01 13.91
C LYS A 136 6.61 8.40 13.43
N ALA A 137 7.65 7.72 13.93
CA ALA A 137 9.04 7.95 13.53
C ALA A 137 9.48 7.12 12.31
N LEU A 138 8.81 6.01 11.99
CA LEU A 138 9.21 5.09 10.91
C LEU A 138 9.07 5.68 9.48
N PRO A 139 8.00 6.42 9.13
CA PRO A 139 7.85 6.97 7.78
C PRO A 139 8.96 7.95 7.35
N LYS A 140 9.72 8.49 8.32
CA LYS A 140 10.77 9.49 8.10
C LYS A 140 12.05 8.92 7.50
N GLY A 141 12.22 7.59 7.46
CA GLY A 141 13.41 6.95 6.88
C GLY A 141 13.39 6.91 5.36
N GLY A 142 12.24 6.52 4.77
CA GLY A 142 12.06 6.37 3.33
C GLY A 142 12.20 7.69 2.55
N THR A 143 11.64 8.77 3.11
CA THR A 143 11.65 10.13 2.53
C THR A 143 13.07 10.68 2.34
N LYS A 144 13.98 10.39 3.27
CA LYS A 144 15.39 10.80 3.19
C LYS A 144 16.08 10.20 1.97
N SER A 145 15.81 8.93 1.69
CA SER A 145 16.50 8.21 0.62
C SER A 145 16.08 8.66 -0.78
N ILE A 146 14.81 9.07 -0.95
CA ILE A 146 14.30 9.64 -2.20
C ILE A 146 14.81 11.08 -2.37
N SER A 147 14.84 11.85 -1.27
CA SER A 147 15.36 13.22 -1.26
C SER A 147 16.83 13.30 -1.69
N VAL A 148 17.63 12.24 -1.51
CA VAL A 148 19.02 12.15 -2.00
C VAL A 148 19.10 11.78 -3.49
N LEU A 149 18.16 10.98 -4.00
CA LEU A 149 18.19 10.52 -5.40
C LEU A 149 17.69 11.57 -6.39
N VAL A 150 16.73 12.39 -5.99
CA VAL A 150 16.12 13.42 -6.85
C VAL A 150 17.14 14.47 -7.32
N PRO A 151 17.99 15.07 -6.46
CA PRO A 151 19.04 15.99 -6.89
C PRO A 151 20.04 15.33 -7.85
N LYS A 152 20.41 14.06 -7.62
CA LYS A 152 21.31 13.32 -8.51
C LYS A 152 20.72 13.15 -9.91
N TYR A 153 19.43 12.83 -9.98
CA TYR A 153 18.71 12.77 -11.25
C TYR A 153 18.67 14.14 -11.93
N ASN A 154 18.29 15.20 -11.20
CA ASN A 154 18.20 16.55 -11.75
C ASN A 154 19.54 17.04 -12.29
N HIS A 155 20.64 16.74 -11.58
CA HIS A 155 21.99 17.05 -12.02
C HIS A 155 22.36 16.35 -13.35
N LEU A 156 22.00 15.08 -13.53
CA LEU A 156 22.21 14.40 -14.82
C LEU A 156 21.43 15.06 -15.97
N VAL A 157 20.19 15.48 -15.70
CA VAL A 157 19.36 16.18 -16.69
C VAL A 157 19.96 17.55 -17.05
N GLU A 158 20.57 18.24 -16.10
CA GLU A 158 21.32 19.48 -16.34
C GLU A 158 22.57 19.23 -17.19
N LEU A 159 23.38 18.20 -16.87
CA LEU A 159 24.53 17.82 -17.70
C LEU A 159 24.11 17.48 -19.15
N MET A 160 22.98 16.80 -19.33
CA MET A 160 22.43 16.53 -20.66
C MET A 160 21.99 17.80 -21.39
N ARG A 161 21.46 18.79 -20.65
CA ARG A 161 21.10 20.11 -21.19
C ARG A 161 22.32 20.86 -21.68
N ASP A 162 23.40 20.84 -20.91
CA ASP A 162 24.67 21.48 -21.27
C ASP A 162 25.28 20.82 -22.51
N LEU A 163 25.32 19.48 -22.56
CA LEU A 163 25.79 18.74 -23.74
C LEU A 163 24.96 19.03 -25.00
N LYS A 164 23.65 19.27 -24.85
CA LYS A 164 22.77 19.68 -25.94
C LYS A 164 23.08 21.10 -26.40
N GLN A 165 23.32 22.04 -25.49
CA GLN A 165 23.75 23.40 -25.83
C GLN A 165 25.09 23.42 -26.57
N HIS A 166 26.01 22.52 -26.19
CA HIS A 166 27.30 22.36 -26.86
C HIS A 166 27.26 21.51 -28.14
N THR A 167 26.09 21.14 -28.65
CA THR A 167 25.90 20.32 -29.88
C THR A 167 26.55 18.93 -29.85
N LYS A 168 26.89 18.42 -28.66
CA LYS A 168 27.42 17.06 -28.46
C LYS A 168 26.31 16.00 -28.30
N ALA A 169 25.05 16.46 -28.20
CA ALA A 169 23.88 15.59 -28.15
C ALA A 169 23.34 15.29 -29.57
N PRO A 170 22.64 14.16 -29.77
CA PRO A 170 21.92 13.90 -31.00
C PRO A 170 20.93 15.03 -31.36
N ALA A 171 20.81 15.37 -32.66
CA ALA A 171 20.06 16.55 -33.14
C ALA A 171 18.59 16.60 -32.69
N HIS A 172 17.95 15.44 -32.51
CA HIS A 172 16.55 15.32 -32.10
C HIS A 172 16.37 14.78 -30.68
N ALA A 173 17.43 14.79 -29.85
CA ALA A 173 17.34 14.29 -28.48
C ALA A 173 16.36 15.14 -27.64
N ARG A 174 15.31 14.48 -27.13
CA ARG A 174 14.37 15.06 -26.15
C ARG A 174 14.99 14.98 -24.76
N LEU A 175 14.86 16.07 -24.00
CA LEU A 175 15.38 16.13 -22.64
C LEU A 175 14.27 15.75 -21.65
N PRO A 176 14.57 14.95 -20.62
CA PRO A 176 13.60 14.62 -19.58
C PRO A 176 13.25 15.86 -18.74
N PRO A 177 12.01 15.94 -18.18
CA PRO A 177 11.66 16.98 -17.23
C PRO A 177 12.42 16.82 -15.89
N LEU A 178 12.67 17.95 -15.23
CA LEU A 178 13.24 18.00 -13.88
C LEU A 178 12.18 17.62 -12.85
N LEU A 179 12.59 16.85 -11.83
CA LEU A 179 11.70 16.41 -10.78
C LEU A 179 11.62 17.43 -9.64
N LYS A 180 10.40 17.72 -9.19
CA LYS A 180 10.13 18.59 -8.04
C LYS A 180 9.95 17.75 -6.76
N PRO A 181 10.90 17.79 -5.80
CA PRO A 181 10.89 16.92 -4.61
C PRO A 181 9.63 17.08 -3.76
N GLN A 182 9.05 18.28 -3.73
CA GLN A 182 7.82 18.57 -2.96
C GLN A 182 6.57 17.87 -3.52
N LYS A 183 6.50 17.63 -4.83
CA LYS A 183 5.33 17.01 -5.47
C LYS A 183 5.39 15.48 -5.46
N LEU A 184 6.60 14.91 -5.54
CA LEU A 184 6.85 13.47 -5.61
C LEU A 184 6.14 12.62 -4.53
N PHE A 185 5.95 13.16 -3.33
CA PHE A 185 5.31 12.43 -2.23
C PHE A 185 3.78 12.42 -2.30
N ARG A 186 3.16 13.24 -3.16
CA ARG A 186 1.72 13.20 -3.41
C ARG A 186 1.31 11.99 -4.24
N LEU A 187 2.27 11.44 -5.02
CA LEU A 187 2.07 10.29 -5.91
C LEU A 187 0.90 10.52 -6.85
N ASP A 188 0.83 11.73 -7.41
CA ASP A 188 -0.21 12.07 -8.35
C ASP A 188 0.06 11.37 -9.68
N VAL A 189 -1.00 11.02 -10.41
CA VAL A 189 -0.88 10.35 -11.71
C VAL A 189 -0.19 11.26 -12.72
N ASP A 190 -0.36 12.56 -12.57
CA ASP A 190 0.19 13.60 -13.45
C ASP A 190 1.62 14.05 -13.09
N ASP A 191 2.23 13.47 -12.05
CA ASP A 191 3.59 13.86 -11.66
C ASP A 191 4.62 13.50 -12.74
N ASP A 192 5.57 14.40 -13.00
CA ASP A 192 6.68 14.25 -13.97
C ASP A 192 7.52 12.97 -13.77
N ILE A 193 7.41 12.36 -12.59
CA ILE A 193 8.04 11.08 -12.28
C ILE A 193 7.48 9.94 -13.13
N TRP A 194 6.22 9.99 -13.58
CA TRP A 194 5.60 8.93 -14.38
C TRP A 194 5.79 9.13 -15.89
N ASN A 195 6.13 10.33 -16.32
CA ASN A 195 6.36 10.61 -17.73
C ASN A 195 7.72 10.05 -18.21
N ASP A 196 7.75 9.16 -19.20
CA ASP A 196 9.00 8.64 -19.79
C ASP A 196 9.52 9.47 -20.97
N ASP A 197 8.91 10.62 -21.25
CA ASP A 197 9.34 11.54 -22.30
C ASP A 197 10.84 11.87 -22.19
N GLY A 198 11.58 11.56 -23.27
CA GLY A 198 13.02 11.81 -23.36
C GLY A 198 13.90 10.82 -22.61
N LEU A 199 13.35 9.77 -21.98
CA LEU A 199 14.09 8.63 -21.41
C LEU A 199 13.70 7.28 -22.02
N GLY A 200 12.60 7.22 -22.77
CA GLY A 200 12.14 6.03 -23.49
C GLY A 200 12.98 5.70 -24.74
N ASP A 201 12.84 4.45 -25.20
CA ASP A 201 13.38 4.01 -26.49
C ASP A 201 12.42 4.50 -27.59
N ASP A 202 12.53 5.79 -27.93
CA ASP A 202 11.66 6.52 -28.89
C ASP A 202 11.92 6.09 -30.36
N ASP A 203 11.87 4.80 -30.67
CA ASP A 203 12.06 4.30 -32.05
C ASP A 203 10.75 4.14 -32.85
N ALA A 204 9.57 4.35 -32.25
CA ALA A 204 8.32 4.18 -33.02
C ALA A 204 7.16 5.07 -32.55
N GLU A 205 6.64 5.83 -33.51
CA GLU A 205 5.37 6.56 -33.53
C GLU A 205 5.23 7.78 -32.61
N SER A 206 4.53 8.79 -33.13
CA SER A 206 4.06 9.91 -32.33
C SER A 206 3.38 9.39 -31.07
N PRO A 207 3.62 9.99 -29.88
CA PRO A 207 3.00 9.52 -28.66
C PRO A 207 1.48 9.38 -28.83
N PRO A 208 0.85 8.37 -28.21
CA PRO A 208 -0.60 8.17 -28.33
C PRO A 208 -1.37 9.46 -28.09
N ARG A 209 -2.47 9.70 -28.83
CA ARG A 209 -3.25 10.95 -28.73
C ARG A 209 -3.73 11.27 -27.32
N TRP A 210 -3.96 10.27 -26.46
CA TRP A 210 -4.32 10.47 -25.06
C TRP A 210 -3.17 11.04 -24.23
N LEU A 211 -1.91 10.84 -24.64
CA LEU A 211 -0.74 11.42 -24.01
C LEU A 211 -0.37 12.77 -24.62
N ALA A 212 -0.47 12.92 -25.95
CA ALA A 212 -0.05 14.13 -26.67
C ALA A 212 -1.11 15.23 -26.78
N GLY A 213 -2.40 14.88 -26.80
CA GLY A 213 -3.50 15.81 -27.07
C GLY A 213 -4.14 16.34 -25.79
N GLN A 214 -4.02 17.65 -25.54
CA GLN A 214 -4.66 18.30 -24.37
C GLN A 214 -6.18 18.09 -24.37
N ASP A 215 -6.86 18.32 -25.50
CA ASP A 215 -8.31 18.15 -25.61
C ASP A 215 -8.76 16.71 -25.32
N VAL A 216 -7.93 15.72 -25.67
CA VAL A 216 -8.23 14.31 -25.40
C VAL A 216 -8.07 14.02 -23.91
N ARG A 217 -7.05 14.57 -23.25
CA ARG A 217 -6.87 14.45 -21.79
C ARG A 217 -8.02 15.10 -21.04
N ASP A 218 -8.37 16.34 -21.41
CA ASP A 218 -9.47 17.08 -20.80
C ASP A 218 -10.80 16.34 -21.00
N GLY A 219 -11.01 15.76 -22.19
CA GLY A 219 -12.17 14.92 -22.48
C GLY A 219 -12.23 13.63 -21.65
N ILE A 220 -11.10 12.95 -21.45
CA ILE A 220 -11.02 11.76 -20.59
C ILE A 220 -11.34 12.12 -19.14
N VAL A 221 -10.74 13.20 -18.62
CA VAL A 221 -11.01 13.68 -17.25
C VAL A 221 -12.47 14.04 -17.07
N ALA A 222 -13.06 14.78 -18.02
CA ALA A 222 -14.48 15.14 -17.98
C ALA A 222 -15.41 13.90 -18.01
N LEU A 223 -15.06 12.88 -18.80
CA LEU A 223 -15.80 11.62 -18.83
C LEU A 223 -15.70 10.87 -17.48
N LEU A 224 -14.51 10.78 -16.90
CA LEU A 224 -14.31 10.13 -15.60
C LEU A 224 -15.03 10.85 -14.47
N ILE A 225 -15.03 12.19 -14.44
CA ILE A 225 -15.77 12.98 -13.45
C ILE A 225 -17.28 12.71 -13.58
N LYS A 226 -17.79 12.64 -14.81
CA LYS A 226 -19.19 12.32 -15.07
C LYS A 226 -19.53 10.91 -14.58
N ASP A 227 -18.71 9.92 -14.92
CA ASP A 227 -18.94 8.53 -14.53
C ASP A 227 -18.87 8.36 -13.01
N TRP A 228 -17.91 9.02 -12.35
CA TRP A 228 -17.83 9.06 -10.90
C TRP A 228 -19.05 9.72 -10.26
N GLY A 229 -19.54 10.83 -10.83
CA GLY A 229 -20.77 11.47 -10.38
C GLY A 229 -22.01 10.57 -10.52
N LEU A 230 -22.05 9.70 -11.54
CA LEU A 230 -23.12 8.72 -11.72
C LEU A 230 -23.04 7.58 -10.68
N GLU A 231 -21.84 7.04 -10.47
CA GLU A 231 -21.60 6.01 -9.45
C GLU A 231 -21.92 6.52 -8.05
N GLU A 232 -21.45 7.73 -7.72
CA GLU A 232 -21.71 8.36 -6.43
C GLU A 232 -23.21 8.63 -6.23
N MET A 233 -23.91 9.05 -7.28
CA MET A 233 -25.37 9.20 -7.24
C MET A 233 -26.07 7.86 -7.01
N GLU A 234 -25.59 6.76 -7.59
CA GLU A 234 -26.13 5.42 -7.35
C GLU A 234 -25.87 4.96 -5.90
N ARG A 235 -24.66 5.18 -5.39
CA ARG A 235 -24.29 4.90 -3.99
C ARG A 235 -25.17 5.68 -3.02
N ILE A 236 -25.33 6.99 -3.22
CA ILE A 236 -26.18 7.85 -2.37
C ILE A 236 -27.63 7.37 -2.40
N LYS A 237 -28.17 6.96 -3.56
CA LYS A 237 -29.53 6.40 -3.64
C LYS A 237 -29.67 5.09 -2.87
N ALA A 238 -28.66 4.23 -2.92
CA ALA A 238 -28.64 2.99 -2.14
C ALA A 238 -28.58 3.27 -0.64
N GLU A 239 -27.79 4.27 -0.22
CA GLU A 239 -27.70 4.71 1.17
C GLU A 239 -29.00 5.35 1.66
N GLU A 240 -29.63 6.20 0.85
CA GLU A 240 -30.95 6.76 1.12
C GLU A 240 -31.98 5.65 1.32
N ALA A 241 -32.03 4.67 0.40
CA ALA A 241 -32.94 3.53 0.53
C ALA A 241 -32.66 2.73 1.81
N ASN A 242 -31.39 2.49 2.14
CA ASN A 242 -30.99 1.76 3.35
C ASN A 242 -31.37 2.51 4.64
N ALA A 243 -31.16 3.83 4.68
CA ALA A 243 -31.58 4.68 5.79
C ALA A 243 -33.11 4.65 5.97
N MET A 244 -33.86 4.62 4.86
CA MET A 244 -35.33 4.50 4.89
C MET A 244 -35.80 3.14 5.38
N PHE A 245 -35.16 2.06 4.93
CA PHE A 245 -35.45 0.72 5.45
C PHE A 245 -35.18 0.66 6.95
N TRP A 246 -34.02 1.15 7.39
CA TRP A 246 -33.66 1.18 8.80
C TRP A 246 -34.71 1.93 9.64
N LEU A 247 -35.10 3.13 9.23
CA LEU A 247 -36.10 3.94 9.93
C LEU A 247 -37.44 3.20 10.06
N ARG A 248 -37.92 2.59 8.97
CA ARG A 248 -39.17 1.79 8.97
C ARG A 248 -39.10 0.60 9.91
N TYR A 249 -37.98 -0.13 9.90
CA TYR A 249 -37.77 -1.24 10.83
C TYR A 249 -37.78 -0.77 12.27
N GLU A 250 -37.06 0.30 12.57
CA GLU A 250 -36.97 0.86 13.92
C GLU A 250 -38.36 1.28 14.42
N VAL A 251 -39.12 2.05 13.63
CA VAL A 251 -40.49 2.44 13.99
C VAL A 251 -41.37 1.21 14.24
N MET A 252 -41.33 0.20 13.37
CA MET A 252 -42.09 -1.04 13.55
C MET A 252 -41.71 -1.78 14.85
N TRP A 253 -40.41 -1.87 15.16
CA TRP A 253 -39.93 -2.52 16.37
C TRP A 253 -40.38 -1.79 17.63
N VAL A 254 -40.28 -0.47 17.62
CA VAL A 254 -40.67 0.36 18.76
C VAL A 254 -42.18 0.32 18.97
N GLN A 255 -42.98 0.35 17.90
CA GLN A 255 -44.44 0.12 17.99
C GLN A 255 -44.79 -1.23 18.58
N ARG A 256 -44.09 -2.30 18.17
CA ARG A 256 -44.26 -3.63 18.76
C ARG A 256 -43.89 -3.62 20.24
N ALA A 257 -42.83 -2.90 20.62
CA ALA A 257 -42.41 -2.75 22.01
C ALA A 257 -43.49 -2.02 22.83
N VAL A 258 -44.07 -0.93 22.33
CA VAL A 258 -45.20 -0.20 22.96
C VAL A 258 -46.38 -1.15 23.22
N LEU A 259 -46.78 -1.94 22.22
CA LEU A 259 -47.87 -2.91 22.35
C LEU A 259 -47.59 -3.98 23.41
N ASN A 260 -46.34 -4.43 23.52
CA ASN A 260 -45.94 -5.45 24.49
C ASN A 260 -45.76 -4.87 25.91
N SER A 261 -45.46 -3.57 26.04
CA SER A 261 -45.22 -2.90 27.33
C SER A 261 -46.46 -2.28 27.97
N GLN A 262 -47.67 -2.58 27.49
CA GLN A 262 -48.93 -2.00 28.02
C GLN A 262 -49.09 -2.17 29.54
N ASN A 263 -48.48 -3.20 30.13
CA ASN A 263 -48.54 -3.46 31.57
C ASN A 263 -47.53 -2.64 32.40
N ASN A 264 -46.61 -1.90 31.76
CA ASN A 264 -45.57 -1.11 32.41
C ASN A 264 -45.57 0.33 31.88
N PRO A 265 -46.37 1.24 32.50
CA PRO A 265 -46.56 2.60 31.99
C PRO A 265 -45.26 3.42 31.83
N PRO A 266 -44.27 3.37 32.74
CA PRO A 266 -42.98 4.03 32.54
C PRO A 266 -42.24 3.62 31.27
N LEU A 267 -42.29 2.33 30.90
CA LEU A 267 -41.61 1.83 29.71
C LEU A 267 -42.36 2.21 28.43
N SER A 268 -43.70 2.18 28.45
CA SER A 268 -44.54 2.67 27.35
C SER A 268 -44.22 4.14 27.01
N TYR A 269 -44.11 4.99 28.04
CA TYR A 269 -43.79 6.41 27.86
C TYR A 269 -42.43 6.63 27.17
N GLN A 270 -41.41 5.82 27.52
CA GLN A 270 -40.10 5.91 26.88
C GLN A 270 -40.15 5.52 25.40
N PHE A 271 -40.89 4.46 25.05
CA PHE A 271 -41.05 4.06 23.65
C PHE A 271 -41.89 5.04 22.85
N GLU A 272 -42.92 5.66 23.45
CA GLU A 272 -43.67 6.74 22.82
C GLU A 272 -42.80 7.97 22.57
N THR A 273 -41.91 8.30 23.51
CA THR A 273 -40.91 9.38 23.33
C THR A 273 -39.95 9.04 22.19
N HIS A 274 -39.45 7.81 22.12
CA HIS A 274 -38.56 7.39 21.02
C HIS A 274 -39.28 7.40 19.66
N LEU A 275 -40.57 7.01 19.59
CA LEU A 275 -41.37 7.17 18.37
C LEU A 275 -41.50 8.63 17.95
N HIS A 276 -41.58 9.55 18.91
CA HIS A 276 -41.61 10.97 18.65
C HIS A 276 -40.29 11.47 18.04
N ASP A 277 -39.16 11.02 18.58
CA ASP A 277 -37.84 11.38 18.06
C ASP A 277 -37.63 10.83 16.63
N LEU A 278 -38.08 9.60 16.36
CA LEU A 278 -38.06 9.01 15.01
C LEU A 278 -38.97 9.76 14.02
N TRP A 279 -40.08 10.33 14.49
CA TRP A 279 -40.93 11.20 13.68
C TRP A 279 -40.20 12.49 13.29
N ILE A 280 -39.57 13.16 14.24
CA ILE A 280 -38.78 14.38 14.00
C ILE A 280 -37.65 14.08 13.00
N LEU A 281 -36.98 12.94 13.16
CA LEU A 281 -35.94 12.49 12.23
C LEU A 281 -36.49 12.27 10.81
N ASN A 282 -37.66 11.64 10.68
CA ASN A 282 -38.34 11.43 9.40
C ASN A 282 -38.67 12.77 8.70
N GLU A 283 -39.21 13.75 9.43
CA GLU A 283 -39.51 15.08 8.88
C GLU A 283 -38.24 15.84 8.48
N HIS A 284 -37.20 15.78 9.30
CA HIS A 284 -35.92 16.40 9.00
C HIS A 284 -35.29 15.80 7.73
N TRP A 285 -35.24 14.47 7.62
CA TRP A 285 -34.75 13.80 6.43
C TRP A 285 -35.60 14.08 5.20
N GLN A 286 -36.93 14.14 5.34
CA GLN A 286 -37.83 14.52 4.25
C GLN A 286 -37.51 15.92 3.72
N LYS A 287 -37.29 16.90 4.61
CA LYS A 287 -36.93 18.29 4.25
C LYS A 287 -35.64 18.35 3.43
N HIS A 288 -34.61 17.59 3.84
CA HIS A 288 -33.28 17.66 3.22
C HIS A 288 -33.12 16.75 1.99
N MET A 289 -33.73 15.55 2.00
CA MET A 289 -33.57 14.58 0.91
C MET A 289 -34.65 14.73 -0.16
N ASP A 290 -35.86 15.22 0.17
CA ASP A 290 -36.96 15.41 -0.79
C ASP A 290 -37.52 16.83 -0.69
N CYS A 291 -36.65 17.83 -0.88
CA CYS A 291 -37.02 19.25 -0.84
C CYS A 291 -38.14 19.61 -1.85
N GLU A 292 -38.23 18.87 -2.96
CA GLU A 292 -39.27 19.05 -3.97
C GLU A 292 -40.59 18.33 -3.63
N GLY A 293 -40.61 17.48 -2.59
CA GLY A 293 -41.76 16.72 -2.15
C GLY A 293 -42.33 15.76 -3.21
N LYS A 294 -41.47 15.30 -4.14
CA LYS A 294 -41.89 14.43 -5.26
C LYS A 294 -42.03 12.97 -4.82
N ARG A 295 -41.38 12.57 -3.73
CA ARG A 295 -41.28 11.18 -3.27
C ARG A 295 -42.12 10.92 -2.02
N LYS A 296 -43.37 11.39 -2.01
CA LYS A 296 -44.30 11.25 -0.88
C LYS A 296 -44.56 9.81 -0.41
N TRP A 297 -44.36 8.81 -1.28
CA TRP A 297 -44.54 7.39 -0.95
C TRP A 297 -43.32 6.77 -0.26
N LEU A 298 -42.17 7.45 -0.29
CA LEU A 298 -40.94 7.00 0.35
C LEU A 298 -40.98 7.29 1.85
N TRP A 299 -41.48 8.47 2.22
CA TRP A 299 -41.55 8.95 3.60
C TRP A 299 -42.72 8.37 4.38
N MET A 300 -42.50 8.14 5.66
CA MET A 300 -43.54 7.64 6.56
C MET A 300 -44.51 8.78 6.91
N THR A 301 -45.79 8.45 7.08
CA THR A 301 -46.86 9.38 7.42
C THR A 301 -47.21 9.29 8.90
N ALA A 302 -47.92 10.29 9.46
CA ALA A 302 -48.31 10.28 10.87
C ALA A 302 -49.14 9.02 11.27
N ARG A 303 -49.79 8.37 10.30
CA ARG A 303 -50.50 7.10 10.52
C ARG A 303 -49.54 5.95 10.82
N ASP A 304 -48.38 5.96 10.20
CA ASP A 304 -47.36 4.94 10.37
C ASP A 304 -46.67 5.03 11.74
N PHE A 305 -46.92 6.10 12.51
CA PHE A 305 -46.46 6.28 13.90
C PHE A 305 -47.59 6.12 14.93
N GLY A 306 -48.70 5.46 14.56
CA GLY A 306 -49.80 5.19 15.48
C GLY A 306 -50.80 6.33 15.65
N GLY A 307 -50.81 7.30 14.73
CA GLY A 307 -51.78 8.41 14.75
C GLY A 307 -51.50 9.45 15.83
N ALA A 308 -50.29 9.46 16.40
CA ALA A 308 -49.83 10.59 17.21
C ALA A 308 -50.01 11.87 16.39
N ALA A 309 -50.74 12.83 16.95
CA ALA A 309 -50.89 14.13 16.30
C ALA A 309 -49.48 14.70 16.07
N PRO A 310 -49.17 15.19 14.86
CA PRO A 310 -47.85 15.75 14.60
C PRO A 310 -47.60 16.85 15.63
N PRO A 311 -46.44 16.89 16.30
CA PRO A 311 -46.06 18.03 17.10
C PRO A 311 -46.24 19.28 16.24
N LYS A 312 -46.72 20.37 16.84
CA LYS A 312 -46.50 21.69 16.27
C LYS A 312 -45.00 21.94 16.34
N VAL A 313 -44.27 21.45 15.34
CA VAL A 313 -42.91 21.88 15.07
C VAL A 313 -43.07 23.34 14.69
N TYR A 314 -42.85 24.23 15.65
CA TYR A 314 -42.60 25.61 15.31
C TYR A 314 -41.33 25.57 14.47
N PRO A 315 -41.36 26.08 13.22
CA PRO A 315 -40.11 26.27 12.50
C PRO A 315 -39.23 27.10 13.43
N VAL A 316 -38.20 26.46 13.95
CA VAL A 316 -37.06 27.21 14.46
C VAL A 316 -36.50 27.81 13.19
N ASP A 317 -36.59 29.13 13.06
CA ASP A 317 -36.05 29.84 11.91
C ASP A 317 -34.53 29.59 11.89
N GLU A 318 -34.13 28.53 11.18
CA GLU A 318 -32.73 28.08 11.04
C GLU A 318 -31.87 29.13 10.32
N GLU A 319 -32.48 30.19 9.76
CA GLU A 319 -31.77 31.33 9.16
C GLU A 319 -30.93 32.11 10.20
N ASP A 320 -31.31 32.12 11.48
CA ASP A 320 -30.58 32.88 12.51
C ASP A 320 -29.39 32.15 13.13
N VAL A 321 -29.26 30.82 12.96
CA VAL A 321 -28.18 30.03 13.61
C VAL A 321 -27.09 29.61 12.62
N LEU A 322 -27.42 29.44 11.34
CA LEU A 322 -26.44 29.11 10.30
C LEU A 322 -25.75 30.35 9.69
N GLY A 323 -26.37 31.53 9.77
CA GLY A 323 -25.75 32.80 9.35
C GLY A 323 -24.51 33.14 10.18
N ASP A 324 -24.59 32.99 11.51
CA ASP A 324 -23.49 33.32 12.42
C ASP A 324 -22.27 32.38 12.31
N LEU A 325 -22.44 31.14 11.83
CA LEU A 325 -21.34 30.18 11.67
C LEU A 325 -20.59 30.34 10.33
N CYS A 326 -21.25 30.87 9.29
CA CYS A 326 -20.60 31.15 8.01
C CYS A 326 -19.77 32.44 8.05
N ASP A 327 -20.27 33.50 8.72
CA ASP A 327 -19.52 34.75 8.87
C ASP A 327 -18.26 34.58 9.75
N GLN A 328 -18.26 33.59 10.65
CA GLN A 328 -17.12 33.29 11.51
C GLN A 328 -16.00 32.50 10.81
N MET A 329 -16.28 31.84 9.67
CA MET A 329 -15.24 31.15 8.88
C MET A 329 -14.64 32.02 7.77
N GLU A 330 -15.29 33.10 7.34
CA GLU A 330 -14.70 34.04 6.35
C GLU A 330 -13.79 35.10 7.01
N GLY A 331 -13.91 35.37 8.32
CA GLY A 331 -13.08 36.35 9.03
C GLY A 331 -11.63 35.92 9.29
N ASP A 332 -11.35 34.62 9.33
CA ASP A 332 -10.02 34.08 9.69
C ASP A 332 -9.08 33.84 8.49
N LEU A 333 -9.56 34.07 7.26
CA LEU A 333 -8.78 33.84 6.03
C LEU A 333 -8.04 35.08 5.49
N LEU A 334 -8.26 36.27 6.07
CA LEU A 334 -7.67 37.54 5.57
C LEU A 334 -6.94 38.38 6.63
N GLY A 335 -6.57 37.83 7.78
CA GLY A 335 -5.91 38.59 8.86
C GLY A 335 -4.73 37.87 9.50
N SER A 336 -3.62 37.72 8.78
CA SER A 336 -2.31 37.55 9.44
C SER A 336 -1.20 38.00 8.50
N ASP A 337 -0.92 39.29 8.56
CA ASP A 337 0.27 39.95 8.03
C ASP A 337 1.45 39.64 8.96
N GLY A 338 1.69 38.35 9.19
CA GLY A 338 2.79 37.85 10.00
C GLY A 338 4.10 38.02 9.24
N GLU A 339 4.75 39.14 9.51
CA GLU A 339 6.18 39.39 9.36
C GLU A 339 6.98 38.11 9.69
N VAL A 340 7.50 37.44 8.65
CA VAL A 340 8.42 36.33 8.82
C VAL A 340 9.83 36.86 8.60
N ASP A 341 10.58 36.89 9.69
CA ASP A 341 11.99 37.23 9.75
C ASP A 341 12.80 36.54 8.65
N VAL A 342 13.52 37.37 7.89
CA VAL A 342 14.58 36.96 6.97
C VAL A 342 15.72 36.40 7.80
N ILE A 343 15.81 35.08 7.91
CA ILE A 343 17.02 34.41 8.39
C ILE A 343 17.96 34.27 7.19
N ASP A 344 18.90 35.21 7.13
CA ASP A 344 20.06 35.25 6.25
C ASP A 344 21.12 34.29 6.79
N ASP A 345 21.11 33.05 6.30
CA ASP A 345 22.22 32.11 6.45
C ASP A 345 22.86 31.89 5.08
N THR A 346 23.59 32.90 4.61
CA THR A 346 24.66 32.71 3.63
C THR A 346 25.89 32.14 4.33
N ASP A 347 26.02 30.82 4.37
CA ASP A 347 27.31 30.18 4.62
C ASP A 347 27.88 29.63 3.31
N GLU A 348 29.00 30.25 2.92
CA GLU A 348 29.92 29.84 1.89
C GLU A 348 30.40 28.39 2.11
N LEU A 349 30.13 27.51 1.15
CA LEU A 349 30.91 26.30 0.97
C LEU A 349 31.53 26.27 -0.42
N SER A 350 32.59 27.06 -0.56
CA SER A 350 33.69 26.76 -1.46
C SER A 350 34.60 25.72 -0.81
N SER A 351 34.65 24.49 -1.34
CA SER A 351 35.92 23.76 -1.41
C SER A 351 35.86 22.57 -2.36
N SER A 352 36.73 22.66 -3.36
CA SER A 352 37.62 21.60 -3.83
C SER A 352 37.00 20.33 -4.38
N VAL A 353 37.08 20.29 -5.72
CA VAL A 353 37.33 19.12 -6.54
C VAL A 353 38.41 18.25 -5.90
N ASP A 354 38.10 16.98 -5.67
CA ASP A 354 39.05 15.88 -5.83
C ASP A 354 38.32 14.72 -6.50
N GLY A 355 38.86 14.32 -7.65
CA GLY A 355 38.35 13.23 -8.46
C GLY A 355 38.55 11.89 -7.76
N VAL A 356 37.44 11.20 -7.51
CA VAL A 356 37.46 9.78 -7.20
C VAL A 356 36.65 9.09 -8.29
N ASP A 357 37.37 8.39 -9.17
CA ASP A 357 36.80 7.39 -10.06
C ASP A 357 36.24 6.25 -9.20
N GLU A 358 34.98 6.37 -8.77
CA GLU A 358 34.25 5.24 -8.21
C GLU A 358 33.69 4.38 -9.35
N GLU A 359 34.37 3.25 -9.53
CA GLU A 359 33.96 2.07 -10.26
C GLU A 359 32.49 1.73 -9.94
N MET A 360 31.62 1.84 -10.95
CA MET A 360 30.21 1.43 -10.82
C MET A 360 30.14 -0.08 -10.67
N ASP A 361 29.98 -0.54 -9.44
CA ASP A 361 29.62 -1.92 -9.13
C ASP A 361 28.29 -2.28 -9.80
N VAL A 362 28.36 -3.28 -10.67
CA VAL A 362 27.19 -3.98 -11.23
C VAL A 362 26.55 -4.77 -10.09
N VAL A 363 25.62 -4.14 -9.39
CA VAL A 363 24.80 -4.80 -8.38
C VAL A 363 23.91 -5.83 -9.07
N ARG A 364 24.25 -7.12 -8.89
CA ARG A 364 23.38 -8.25 -9.20
C ARG A 364 22.02 -8.05 -8.55
N SER A 365 20.97 -8.11 -9.38
CA SER A 365 19.58 -8.20 -8.93
C SER A 365 19.42 -9.35 -7.92
N PRO A 366 18.68 -9.16 -6.82
CA PRO A 366 18.31 -10.27 -5.95
C PRO A 366 17.37 -11.21 -6.70
N VAL A 367 17.77 -12.48 -6.78
CA VAL A 367 16.95 -13.59 -7.25
C VAL A 367 15.75 -13.71 -6.30
N LEU A 368 14.55 -13.43 -6.82
CA LEU A 368 13.30 -13.75 -6.13
C LEU A 368 13.17 -15.28 -6.00
N PRO A 369 12.66 -15.80 -4.86
CA PRO A 369 12.43 -17.23 -4.71
C PRO A 369 11.37 -17.71 -5.70
N THR A 370 11.75 -18.68 -6.53
CA THR A 370 10.89 -19.42 -7.44
C THR A 370 9.84 -20.20 -6.63
N PHE A 371 8.59 -19.74 -6.67
CA PHE A 371 7.46 -20.53 -6.21
C PHE A 371 7.16 -21.61 -7.27
N SER A 372 7.67 -22.82 -7.03
CA SER A 372 7.28 -24.02 -7.79
C SER A 372 5.88 -24.46 -7.38
N GLY A 373 4.89 -24.17 -8.22
CA GLY A 373 3.56 -24.79 -8.21
C GLY A 373 3.35 -25.59 -9.50
N PRO A 374 2.63 -26.73 -9.45
CA PRO A 374 2.55 -27.66 -10.58
C PRO A 374 1.71 -27.11 -11.74
N ILE A 375 2.30 -27.15 -12.92
CA ILE A 375 1.65 -26.88 -14.21
C ILE A 375 0.70 -28.03 -14.51
N MET A 376 -0.61 -27.77 -14.46
CA MET A 376 -1.59 -28.63 -15.12
C MET A 376 -1.59 -28.35 -16.62
N THR A 377 -1.24 -29.37 -17.38
CA THR A 377 -1.35 -29.43 -18.83
C THR A 377 -2.81 -29.65 -19.23
N GLU A 378 -3.41 -28.74 -19.99
CA GLU A 378 -4.55 -29.07 -20.85
C GLU A 378 -4.34 -28.59 -22.28
N SER A 379 -4.59 -29.52 -23.18
CA SER A 379 -4.34 -29.48 -24.61
C SER A 379 -5.45 -28.75 -25.36
N SER A 380 -5.05 -27.77 -26.16
CA SER A 380 -5.47 -27.46 -27.54
C SER A 380 -6.76 -28.09 -28.10
N SER A 381 -7.70 -27.25 -28.55
CA SER A 381 -8.30 -27.39 -29.89
C SER A 381 -8.87 -26.05 -30.41
N MET A 382 -8.74 -25.84 -31.72
CA MET A 382 -9.05 -24.63 -32.50
C MET A 382 -10.49 -24.64 -33.08
N LEU A 383 -11.19 -23.49 -32.96
CA LEU A 383 -12.07 -22.75 -33.93
C LEU A 383 -13.26 -23.46 -34.63
N PRO A 384 -14.26 -22.79 -35.28
CA PRO A 384 -14.41 -21.36 -35.64
C PRO A 384 -15.83 -20.71 -35.43
N SER A 385 -15.95 -19.45 -35.90
CA SER A 385 -17.08 -18.50 -35.91
C SER A 385 -18.46 -18.95 -36.47
N SER A 386 -19.53 -18.40 -35.88
CA SER A 386 -20.55 -17.50 -36.51
C SER A 386 -22.02 -17.73 -36.09
N ALA A 387 -22.69 -16.60 -35.83
CA ALA A 387 -24.10 -16.24 -36.09
C ALA A 387 -25.32 -16.97 -35.46
N LEU A 388 -26.17 -16.11 -34.86
CA LEU A 388 -27.65 -16.08 -34.84
C LEU A 388 -28.48 -16.89 -33.83
N ALA A 389 -29.38 -16.11 -33.20
CA ALA A 389 -30.75 -16.40 -32.77
C ALA A 389 -31.02 -17.07 -31.40
N THR A 390 -31.59 -16.24 -30.52
CA THR A 390 -32.81 -16.45 -29.71
C THR A 390 -33.11 -17.87 -29.20
N SER A 391 -33.03 -18.08 -27.89
CA SER A 391 -34.10 -18.78 -27.16
C SER A 391 -33.99 -18.56 -25.65
N ILE A 392 -35.14 -18.25 -25.09
CA ILE A 392 -35.51 -18.21 -23.68
C ILE A 392 -35.07 -19.49 -22.96
N ASN A 393 -34.47 -19.36 -21.78
CA ASN A 393 -34.80 -20.26 -20.67
C ASN A 393 -34.52 -19.60 -19.31
N ALA A 394 -35.59 -19.59 -18.52
CA ALA A 394 -35.62 -19.18 -17.14
C ALA A 394 -35.15 -20.33 -16.24
N SER A 395 -34.54 -19.96 -15.11
CA SER A 395 -34.51 -20.66 -13.80
C SER A 395 -33.11 -20.87 -13.23
N ALA A 396 -33.06 -20.64 -11.91
CA ALA A 396 -32.06 -21.03 -10.93
C ALA A 396 -30.83 -20.11 -10.74
N LEU A 397 -31.07 -18.89 -10.23
CA LEU A 397 -30.14 -18.28 -9.28
C LEU A 397 -30.66 -18.54 -7.87
N SER A 398 -29.97 -19.46 -7.18
CA SER A 398 -30.15 -19.74 -5.76
C SER A 398 -29.53 -18.57 -4.97
N LEU A 399 -30.38 -17.71 -4.43
CA LEU A 399 -30.00 -16.70 -3.44
C LEU A 399 -29.63 -17.42 -2.14
N VAL A 400 -28.34 -17.35 -1.77
CA VAL A 400 -27.88 -17.70 -0.41
C VAL A 400 -28.40 -16.61 0.53
N VAL A 401 -29.57 -16.85 1.11
CA VAL A 401 -30.12 -16.09 2.22
C VAL A 401 -29.45 -16.59 3.50
N ASN A 402 -28.62 -15.76 4.13
CA ASN A 402 -28.13 -16.04 5.48
C ASN A 402 -29.31 -16.00 6.47
N PRO A 403 -29.50 -17.02 7.32
CA PRO A 403 -30.55 -17.00 8.33
C PRO A 403 -30.22 -16.00 9.46
N PRO A 404 -31.24 -15.45 10.14
CA PRO A 404 -31.03 -14.53 11.25
C PRO A 404 -30.41 -15.24 12.47
N PRO A 405 -29.63 -14.52 13.31
CA PRO A 405 -29.01 -15.09 14.49
C PRO A 405 -30.06 -15.50 15.54
N ASN A 406 -29.81 -16.66 16.14
CA ASN A 406 -30.61 -17.38 17.12
C ASN A 406 -30.95 -16.52 18.37
N PRO A 407 -32.21 -16.48 18.85
CA PRO A 407 -32.66 -15.67 20.00
C PRO A 407 -32.18 -16.14 21.40
N ALA A 408 -31.15 -16.99 21.50
CA ALA A 408 -30.71 -17.59 22.76
C ALA A 408 -29.36 -17.09 23.30
N ALA A 409 -28.86 -15.93 22.85
CA ALA A 409 -27.69 -15.30 23.44
C ALA A 409 -28.09 -14.39 24.60
N VAL A 410 -28.19 -14.96 25.80
CA VAL A 410 -28.31 -14.21 27.05
C VAL A 410 -27.02 -13.42 27.28
N ILE A 411 -27.04 -12.13 26.96
CA ILE A 411 -25.97 -11.19 27.32
C ILE A 411 -26.10 -10.92 28.81
N ILE A 412 -25.26 -11.57 29.62
CA ILE A 412 -25.04 -11.19 31.01
C ILE A 412 -24.23 -9.90 31.00
N LEU A 413 -24.92 -8.77 31.17
CA LEU A 413 -24.29 -7.47 31.41
C LEU A 413 -23.51 -7.52 32.73
N GLN A 414 -22.18 -7.56 32.64
CA GLN A 414 -21.34 -7.31 33.80
C GLN A 414 -21.43 -5.83 34.21
N PRO A 415 -21.57 -5.52 35.51
CA PRO A 415 -21.68 -4.14 35.98
C PRO A 415 -20.37 -3.38 35.73
N ARG A 416 -20.49 -2.18 35.13
CA ARG A 416 -19.36 -1.26 34.92
C ARG A 416 -18.68 -0.93 36.27
N PRO A 417 -17.33 -0.96 36.34
CA PRO A 417 -16.62 -0.50 37.53
C PRO A 417 -16.83 1.00 37.73
N LYS A 418 -17.17 1.40 38.97
CA LYS A 418 -17.37 2.80 39.34
C LYS A 418 -16.06 3.60 39.16
N PRO A 419 -16.09 4.82 38.59
CA PRO A 419 -14.91 5.66 38.47
C PRO A 419 -14.38 6.04 39.86
N LYS A 420 -13.06 5.89 40.05
CA LYS A 420 -12.36 6.35 41.26
C LYS A 420 -12.48 7.87 41.38
N PRO A 421 -12.71 8.42 42.58
CA PRO A 421 -12.76 9.86 42.77
C PRO A 421 -11.39 10.49 42.45
N ARG A 422 -11.38 11.45 41.52
CA ARG A 422 -10.23 12.32 41.25
C ARG A 422 -9.93 13.13 42.51
N SER A 423 -8.73 12.96 43.08
CA SER A 423 -8.22 13.83 44.13
C SER A 423 -7.93 15.22 43.55
N VAL A 424 -8.81 16.18 43.81
CA VAL A 424 -8.58 17.59 43.51
C VAL A 424 -7.55 18.11 44.52
N LYS A 425 -6.30 18.29 44.08
CA LYS A 425 -5.32 19.06 44.84
C LYS A 425 -5.69 20.54 44.75
N ARG A 426 -6.06 21.14 45.88
CA ARG A 426 -6.25 22.60 45.98
C ARG A 426 -4.89 23.29 45.84
N PRO A 427 -4.79 24.39 45.07
CA PRO A 427 -3.60 25.22 45.06
C PRO A 427 -3.53 26.03 46.36
N THR A 428 -2.40 25.92 47.06
CA THR A 428 -1.99 26.83 48.11
C THR A 428 -1.51 28.13 47.48
N TYR A 429 -2.21 29.24 47.73
CA TYR A 429 -1.70 30.58 47.46
C TYR A 429 -0.68 30.96 48.55
N LYS A 430 0.47 31.47 48.12
CA LYS A 430 1.41 32.24 48.94
C LYS A 430 1.06 33.71 48.86
#